data_AF-A0AAV0WHK4-F1
#
_entry.id   AF-A0AAV0WHK4-F1
#
_cell.length_a   1.000
_cell.length_b   1.000
_cell.length_c   1.000
_cell.angle_alpha   90.00
_cell.angle_beta   90.00
_cell.angle_gamma   90.00
#
_symmetry.space_group_name_H-M   'P 1'
#
loop_
_entity.id
_entity.type
_entity.pdbx_description
1 polymer ?
#
loop_
_entity_poly.entity_id
_entity_poly.type
_entity_poly.pdbx_seq_one_letter_code
_entity_poly.pdbx_strand_id
1 'polypeptide(L)'
;MQESDYSWRGHIGGIEELRQNGWTIFTVTIHKLIAEEFDINCQLMGQGDNQVLICKYPKNSSHTRQIHEEFIDSLELILKKIGPPLKARETWMSSVFFIYGKNPIYKGNRPTNEQFQNLESTPSSIAANTSSASIMN
;
A
#
# COMPACT_ATOMS: atom_id res chain seq x y z
N MET A 1 32.60 12.85 -22.00
CA MET A 1 31.64 13.60 -21.15
C MET A 1 32.15 13.46 -19.73
N GLN A 2 32.57 14.56 -19.12
CA GLN A 2 33.16 14.58 -17.78
C GLN A 2 32.04 14.50 -16.74
N GLU A 3 32.25 13.77 -15.64
CA GLU A 3 31.28 13.74 -14.55
C GLU A 3 31.20 15.11 -13.88
N SER A 4 30.00 15.48 -13.43
CA SER A 4 29.69 16.74 -12.76
C SER A 4 28.52 16.53 -11.80
N ASP A 5 28.18 17.56 -11.03
CA ASP A 5 27.02 17.54 -10.13
C ASP A 5 25.69 17.22 -10.84
N TYR A 6 25.65 17.39 -12.17
CA TYR A 6 24.47 17.15 -13.00
C TYR A 6 24.59 15.90 -13.88
N SER A 7 25.74 15.21 -13.90
CA SER A 7 25.96 14.06 -14.76
C SER A 7 26.97 13.08 -14.16
N TRP A 8 26.52 11.86 -13.91
CA TRP A 8 27.36 10.75 -13.46
C TRP A 8 27.15 9.52 -14.34
N ARG A 9 28.04 8.54 -14.25
CA ARG A 9 27.95 7.28 -15.00
C ARG A 9 27.95 6.09 -14.03
N GLY A 10 27.55 4.92 -14.54
CA GLY A 10 27.59 3.68 -13.77
C GLY A 10 26.49 3.52 -12.71
N HIS A 11 25.31 4.12 -12.92
CA HIS A 11 24.16 3.90 -12.04
C HIS A 11 23.74 2.42 -12.06
N ILE A 12 23.77 1.76 -10.90
CA ILE A 12 23.40 0.35 -10.72
C ILE A 12 21.96 0.16 -10.21
N GLY A 13 21.27 1.26 -9.86
CA GLY A 13 19.92 1.22 -9.33
C GLY A 13 18.84 1.22 -10.42
N GLY A 14 17.59 1.09 -9.99
CA GLY A 14 16.44 1.36 -10.84
C GLY A 14 16.37 2.85 -11.23
N ILE A 15 15.74 3.12 -12.37
CA ILE A 15 15.25 4.44 -12.75
C ILE A 15 13.73 4.38 -12.59
N GLU A 16 13.13 5.46 -12.10
CA GLU A 16 11.68 5.55 -11.92
C GLU A 16 10.94 5.16 -13.21
N GLU A 17 9.77 4.54 -13.06
CA GLU A 17 8.93 4.00 -14.14
C GLU A 17 9.52 2.79 -14.92
N LEU A 18 10.83 2.56 -14.90
CA LEU A 18 11.42 1.40 -15.57
C LEU A 18 11.15 0.09 -14.82
N ARG A 19 10.65 -0.91 -15.55
CA ARG A 19 10.34 -2.26 -15.04
C ARG A 19 9.40 -2.24 -13.83
N GLN A 20 8.52 -1.25 -13.72
CA GLN A 20 7.59 -1.10 -12.59
C GLN A 20 6.80 -2.39 -12.31
N ASN A 21 6.29 -3.06 -13.35
CA ASN A 21 5.58 -4.33 -13.21
C ASN A 21 6.49 -5.46 -12.70
N GLY A 22 7.75 -5.51 -13.17
CA GLY A 22 8.72 -6.51 -12.73
C GLY A 22 9.06 -6.36 -11.25
N TRP A 23 9.30 -5.12 -10.81
CA TRP A 23 9.50 -4.79 -9.39
C TRP A 23 8.28 -5.12 -8.55
N THR A 24 7.08 -4.83 -9.06
CA THR A 24 5.81 -5.15 -8.38
C THR A 24 5.65 -6.67 -8.21
N ILE A 25 5.88 -7.47 -9.27
CA ILE A 25 5.80 -8.94 -9.18
C ILE A 25 6.80 -9.50 -8.18
N PHE A 26 8.03 -8.97 -8.21
CA PHE A 26 9.10 -9.37 -7.30
C PHE A 26 8.70 -9.12 -5.84
N THR A 27 8.25 -7.92 -5.50
CA THR A 27 7.80 -7.62 -4.13
C THR A 27 6.56 -8.43 -3.74
N VAL A 28 5.56 -8.57 -4.63
CA VAL A 28 4.37 -9.40 -4.38
C VAL A 28 4.74 -10.85 -4.02
N THR A 29 5.73 -11.42 -4.71
CA THR A 29 6.19 -12.80 -4.46
C THR A 29 6.79 -12.93 -3.06
N ILE A 30 7.60 -11.96 -2.63
CA ILE A 30 8.19 -11.94 -1.28
C ILE A 30 7.10 -11.83 -0.21
N HIS A 31 6.13 -10.93 -0.38
CA HIS A 31 5.02 -10.79 0.57
C HIS A 31 4.22 -12.09 0.71
N LYS A 32 3.94 -12.78 -0.40
CA LYS A 32 3.21 -14.05 -0.39
C LYS A 32 4.02 -15.16 0.27
N LEU A 33 5.30 -15.28 -0.07
CA LEU A 33 6.19 -16.27 0.54
C LEU A 33 6.21 -16.16 2.07
N ILE A 34 6.40 -14.95 2.58
CA ILE A 34 6.45 -14.72 4.03
C ILE A 34 5.05 -14.92 4.64
N ALA A 35 3.98 -14.50 3.98
CA ALA A 35 2.63 -14.72 4.49
C ALA A 35 2.30 -16.21 4.65
N GLU A 36 2.76 -17.06 3.74
CA GLU A 36 2.62 -18.53 3.84
C GLU A 36 3.36 -19.11 5.04
N GLU A 37 4.53 -18.58 5.41
CA GLU A 37 5.28 -19.02 6.60
C GLU A 37 4.54 -18.76 7.92
N PHE A 38 3.67 -17.74 7.95
CA PHE A 38 2.90 -17.34 9.13
C PHE A 38 1.42 -17.78 9.10
N ASP A 39 1.01 -18.59 8.11
CA ASP A 39 -0.39 -18.98 7.88
C ASP A 39 -1.34 -17.76 7.75
N ILE A 40 -0.84 -16.68 7.14
CA ILE A 40 -1.59 -15.44 6.89
C ILE A 40 -2.12 -15.46 5.46
N ASN A 41 -3.43 -15.31 5.30
CA ASN A 41 -4.01 -15.12 3.98
C ASN A 41 -3.93 -13.63 3.58
N CYS A 42 -3.03 -13.31 2.66
CA CYS A 42 -2.78 -11.95 2.19
C CYS A 42 -3.43 -11.68 0.83
N GLN A 43 -4.22 -10.61 0.76
CA GLN A 43 -4.66 -10.00 -0.49
C GLN A 43 -3.84 -8.72 -0.73
N LEU A 44 -3.20 -8.63 -1.90
CA LEU A 44 -2.33 -7.51 -2.25
C LEU A 44 -2.97 -6.70 -3.36
N MET A 45 -3.07 -5.38 -3.15
CA MET A 45 -3.53 -4.40 -4.14
C MET A 45 -2.46 -3.32 -4.27
N GLY A 46 -2.14 -2.86 -5.47
CA GLY A 46 -1.10 -1.84 -5.63
C GLY A 46 -0.44 -1.83 -7.00
N GLN A 47 0.30 -0.76 -7.26
CA GLN A 47 1.16 -0.61 -8.41
C GLN A 47 2.47 0.04 -7.97
N GLY A 48 3.60 -0.55 -8.33
CA GLY A 48 4.90 -0.02 -7.94
C GLY A 48 5.10 -0.07 -6.42
N ASP A 49 5.42 1.08 -5.84
CA ASP A 49 5.71 1.29 -4.42
C ASP A 49 4.47 1.50 -3.56
N ASN A 50 3.33 1.90 -4.14
CA ASN A 50 2.08 2.11 -3.41
C ASN A 50 1.29 0.79 -3.31
N GLN A 51 1.69 -0.05 -2.37
CA GLN A 51 1.11 -1.37 -2.12
C GLN A 51 0.31 -1.41 -0.82
N VAL A 52 -0.85 -2.05 -0.86
CA VAL A 52 -1.74 -2.30 0.28
C VAL A 52 -1.85 -3.81 0.46
N LEU A 53 -1.52 -4.26 1.67
CA LEU A 53 -1.61 -5.66 2.06
C LEU A 53 -2.76 -5.86 3.06
N ILE A 54 -3.79 -6.59 2.64
CA ILE A 54 -4.91 -6.98 3.49
C ILE A 54 -4.62 -8.38 4.03
N CYS A 55 -4.25 -8.45 5.30
CA CYS A 55 -3.90 -9.69 5.99
C CYS A 55 -5.10 -10.26 6.74
N LYS A 56 -5.44 -11.54 6.51
CA LYS A 56 -6.47 -12.28 7.24
C LYS A 56 -5.79 -13.34 8.09
N TYR A 57 -6.04 -13.29 9.39
CA TYR A 57 -5.46 -14.18 10.38
C TYR A 57 -6.42 -15.32 10.75
N PRO A 58 -5.90 -16.47 11.20
CA PRO A 58 -6.73 -17.56 11.71
C PRO A 58 -7.63 -17.11 12.88
N LYS A 59 -8.91 -17.50 12.85
CA LYS A 59 -9.97 -17.07 13.80
C LYS A 59 -9.67 -17.36 15.27
N ASN A 60 -8.78 -18.30 15.57
CA ASN A 60 -8.47 -18.75 16.92
C ASN A 60 -7.14 -18.20 17.46
N SER A 61 -6.52 -17.23 16.78
CA SER A 61 -5.27 -16.64 17.25
C SER A 61 -5.53 -15.58 18.33
N SER A 62 -5.47 -15.96 19.60
CA SER A 62 -5.41 -14.98 20.70
C SER A 62 -4.20 -14.04 20.61
N HIS A 63 -3.25 -14.35 19.72
CA HIS A 63 -1.99 -13.64 19.50
C HIS A 63 -1.93 -12.98 18.11
N THR A 64 -3.06 -12.63 17.47
CA THR A 64 -3.08 -12.00 16.13
C THR A 64 -2.10 -10.83 16.00
N ARG A 65 -2.02 -9.97 17.03
CA ARG A 65 -1.11 -8.82 17.03
C ARG A 65 0.36 -9.25 17.02
N GLN A 66 0.72 -10.23 17.83
CA GLN A 66 2.08 -10.74 17.89
C GLN A 66 2.48 -11.38 16.56
N ILE A 67 1.61 -12.21 15.98
CA ILE A 67 1.83 -12.82 14.66
C ILE A 67 2.02 -11.72 13.59
N HIS A 68 1.24 -10.64 13.66
CA HIS A 68 1.42 -9.51 12.74
C HIS A 68 2.76 -8.80 12.93
N GLU A 69 3.18 -8.55 14.16
CA GLU A 69 4.48 -7.91 14.48
C GLU A 69 5.63 -8.79 13.96
N GLU A 70 5.61 -10.10 14.23
CA GLU A 70 6.62 -11.05 13.72
C GLU A 70 6.63 -11.15 12.19
N PHE A 71 5.46 -11.07 11.55
CA PHE A 71 5.32 -11.02 10.10
C PHE A 71 5.99 -9.77 9.49
N ILE A 72 5.76 -8.60 10.09
CA ILE A 72 6.38 -7.33 9.65
C ILE A 72 7.90 -7.35 9.87
N ASP A 73 8.36 -7.89 10.99
CA ASP A 73 9.79 -8.03 11.28
C ASP A 73 10.49 -8.95 10.27
N SER A 74 9.85 -10.06 9.88
CA SER A 74 10.36 -10.97 8.85
C SER A 74 10.43 -10.30 7.48
N LEU A 75 9.39 -9.53 7.11
CA LEU A 75 9.38 -8.71 5.90
C LEU A 75 10.54 -7.72 5.87
N GLU A 76 10.74 -6.96 6.96
CA GLU A 76 11.82 -5.98 7.04
C GLU A 76 13.19 -6.67 6.92
N LEU A 77 13.39 -7.78 7.62
CA LEU A 77 14.64 -8.54 7.60
C LEU A 77 14.98 -9.04 6.19
N ILE A 78 14.00 -9.59 5.47
CA ILE A 78 14.20 -10.12 4.13
C ILE A 78 14.42 -8.99 3.14
N LEU A 79 13.56 -7.98 3.12
CA LEU A 79 13.65 -6.84 2.20
C LEU A 79 14.92 -6.00 2.42
N LYS A 80 15.46 -5.95 3.65
CA LYS A 80 16.75 -5.32 3.92
C LYS A 80 17.93 -6.05 3.27
N LYS A 81 17.81 -7.38 3.05
CA LYS A 81 18.85 -8.20 2.42
C LYS A 81 18.78 -8.18 0.90
N ILE A 82 17.57 -8.29 0.34
CA ILE A 82 17.37 -8.47 -1.12
C ILE A 82 16.91 -7.20 -1.83
N GLY A 83 16.44 -6.19 -1.08
CA GLY A 83 15.87 -4.95 -1.59
C GLY A 83 14.47 -5.13 -2.20
N PRO A 84 13.76 -4.04 -2.48
CA PRO A 84 13.95 -2.73 -1.87
C PRO A 84 13.53 -2.76 -0.38
N PRO A 85 14.23 -2.04 0.52
CA PRO A 85 13.92 -2.05 1.95
C PRO A 85 12.54 -1.43 2.24
N LEU A 86 11.88 -1.94 3.29
CA LEU A 86 10.63 -1.38 3.76
C LEU A 86 10.84 0.04 4.30
N LYS A 87 9.99 0.98 3.88
CA LYS A 87 10.06 2.36 4.35
C LYS A 87 9.12 2.57 5.54
N ALA A 88 9.66 2.50 6.75
CA ALA A 88 8.86 2.66 7.98
C ALA A 88 8.06 3.97 8.06
N ARG A 89 8.57 5.07 7.47
CA ARG A 89 7.86 6.37 7.46
C ARG A 89 6.65 6.42 6.51
N GLU A 90 6.62 5.55 5.51
CA GLU A 90 5.57 5.48 4.50
C GLU A 90 4.64 4.28 4.74
N THR A 91 5.05 3.35 5.60
CA THR A 91 4.30 2.12 5.92
C THR A 91 3.50 2.33 7.20
N TRP A 92 2.21 2.00 7.15
CA TRP A 92 1.32 2.06 8.29
C TRP A 92 0.35 0.88 8.26
N MET A 93 -0.22 0.57 9.42
CA MET A 93 -1.11 -0.57 9.61
C MET A 93 -2.36 -0.15 10.37
N SER A 94 -3.50 -0.75 10.02
CA SER A 94 -4.76 -0.56 10.73
C SER A 94 -5.69 -1.74 10.48
N SER A 95 -6.46 -2.11 11.51
CA SER A 95 -7.47 -3.17 11.42
C SER A 95 -8.81 -2.69 10.87
N VAL A 96 -9.01 -1.37 10.80
CA VAL A 96 -10.30 -0.76 10.44
C VAL A 96 -10.21 0.25 9.31
N PHE A 97 -9.01 0.59 8.85
CA PHE A 97 -8.81 1.65 7.87
C PHE A 97 -7.75 1.25 6.85
N PHE A 98 -8.01 1.48 5.57
CA PHE A 98 -6.98 1.41 4.53
C PHE A 98 -7.29 2.43 3.42
N ILE A 99 -6.26 2.82 2.65
CA ILE A 99 -6.41 3.73 1.51
C ILE A 99 -5.89 3.03 0.27
N TYR A 100 -6.67 3.04 -0.81
CA TYR A 100 -6.22 2.56 -2.11
C TYR A 100 -6.59 3.56 -3.22
N GLY A 101 -5.61 4.01 -4.00
CA GLY A 101 -5.84 4.96 -5.10
C GLY A 101 -6.55 6.25 -4.67
N LYS A 102 -6.13 6.84 -3.53
CA LYS A 102 -6.76 8.02 -2.89
C LYS A 102 -8.18 7.80 -2.35
N ASN A 103 -8.67 6.55 -2.32
CA ASN A 103 -9.97 6.22 -1.75
C ASN A 103 -9.80 5.63 -0.34
N PRO A 104 -10.21 6.35 0.71
CA PRO A 104 -10.25 5.80 2.06
C PRO A 104 -11.37 4.77 2.21
N ILE A 105 -11.11 3.71 2.96
CA ILE A 105 -12.07 2.72 3.40
C ILE A 105 -11.98 2.61 4.92
N TYR A 106 -13.09 2.90 5.60
CA TYR A 106 -13.19 2.82 7.05
C TYR A 106 -14.29 1.82 7.45
N LYS A 107 -13.93 0.79 8.21
CA LYS A 107 -14.81 -0.30 8.66
C LYS A 107 -15.65 -0.89 7.52
N GLY A 108 -15.01 -1.11 6.37
CA GLY A 108 -15.65 -1.67 5.17
C GLY A 108 -16.48 -0.68 4.35
N ASN A 109 -16.59 0.59 4.75
CA ASN A 109 -17.36 1.61 4.06
C ASN A 109 -16.45 2.69 3.49
N ARG A 110 -16.83 3.26 2.35
CA ARG A 110 -16.23 4.52 1.87
C ARG A 110 -16.79 5.63 2.76
N PRO A 111 -15.94 6.41 3.47
CA PRO A 111 -16.42 7.60 4.16
C PRO A 111 -17.04 8.52 3.11
N THR A 112 -18.33 8.76 3.23
CA THR A 112 -18.97 9.85 2.49
C THR A 112 -18.60 11.16 3.17
N ASN A 113 -18.71 12.27 2.44
CA ASN A 113 -18.40 13.61 2.96
C ASN A 113 -19.24 14.02 4.19
N GLU A 114 -20.25 13.22 4.56
CA GLU A 114 -21.04 13.38 5.77
C GLU A 114 -20.29 12.95 7.05
N GLN A 115 -19.28 12.08 6.94
CA GLN A 115 -18.56 11.55 8.11
C GLN A 115 -17.37 12.41 8.55
N PHE A 116 -16.90 13.33 7.69
CA PHE A 116 -15.93 14.37 8.01
C PHE A 116 -16.50 15.71 7.56
N GLN A 117 -17.40 16.28 8.36
CA GLN A 117 -18.00 17.58 8.06
C GLN A 117 -16.95 18.69 8.22
N ASN A 118 -16.53 19.29 7.10
CA ASN A 118 -15.96 20.62 7.06
C ASN A 118 -16.90 21.49 6.22
N LEU A 119 -17.14 22.75 6.61
CA LEU A 119 -18.14 23.63 5.98
C LEU A 119 -17.95 23.82 4.46
N GLU A 120 -16.74 23.62 3.96
CA GLU A 120 -16.36 23.67 2.55
C GLU A 120 -16.70 22.39 1.76
N SER A 121 -16.85 21.22 2.41
CA SER A 121 -16.99 19.93 1.71
C SER A 121 -18.41 19.67 1.21
N THR A 122 -19.43 20.27 1.83
CA THR A 122 -20.85 20.00 1.54
C THR A 122 -21.27 20.42 0.13
N PRO A 123 -20.95 21.65 -0.35
CA PRO A 123 -21.35 22.09 -1.69
C PRO A 123 -20.60 21.33 -2.80
N SER A 124 -19.29 21.08 -2.62
CA SER A 124 -18.46 20.34 -3.58
C SER A 124 -18.91 18.88 -3.73
N SER A 125 -19.44 18.28 -2.67
CA SER A 125 -19.99 16.92 -2.69
C SER A 125 -21.23 16.80 -3.56
N ILE A 126 -22.15 17.75 -3.44
CA ILE A 126 -23.39 17.78 -4.22
C ILE A 126 -23.05 17.99 -5.69
N ALA A 127 -22.14 18.91 -6.01
CA ALA A 127 -21.67 19.16 -7.37
C ALA A 127 -20.97 17.93 -7.98
N ALA A 128 -20.07 17.26 -7.24
CA ALA A 128 -19.34 16.11 -7.75
C ALA A 128 -20.24 14.88 -7.99
N ASN A 129 -21.20 14.63 -7.10
CA ASN A 129 -22.13 13.51 -7.22
C ASN A 129 -23.14 13.72 -8.36
N THR A 130 -23.64 14.94 -8.53
CA THR A 130 -24.51 15.28 -9.67
C THR A 130 -23.76 15.22 -11.00
N SER A 131 -22.50 15.66 -11.04
CA SER A 131 -21.65 15.55 -12.23
C SER A 131 -21.37 14.10 -12.62
N SER A 132 -21.06 13.24 -11.65
CA SER A 132 -20.77 11.83 -11.90
C SER A 132 -22.03 11.04 -12.31
N ALA A 133 -23.20 11.40 -11.77
CA ALA A 133 -24.48 10.82 -12.17
C ALA A 133 -24.91 11.26 -13.58
N SER A 134 -24.52 12.46 -14.01
CA SER A 134 -24.88 13.00 -15.34
C SER A 134 -24.10 12.34 -16.49
N ILE A 135 -23.02 11.61 -16.20
CA ILE A 135 -22.22 10.88 -17.20
C ILE A 135 -22.77 9.44 -17.43
N MET A 136 -23.76 9.01 -16.63
CA MET A 136 -24.39 7.68 -16.73
C MET A 136 -25.77 7.65 -17.38
N ASN A 137 -26.14 8.67 -18.19
CA ASN A 137 -27.33 8.65 -19.05
C ASN A 137 -26.97 8.95 -20.50
#